data_AF-A0A8I2C825-F1
#
_entry.id   AF-A0A8I2C825-F1
#
_cell.length_a   1.000
_cell.length_b   1.000
_cell.length_c   1.000
_cell.angle_alpha   90.00
_cell.angle_beta   90.00
_cell.angle_gamma   90.00
#
_symmetry.space_group_name_H-M   'P 1'
#
loop_
_entity.id
_entity.type
_entity.pdbx_description
1 polymer ?
#
loop_
_entity_poly.entity_id
_entity_poly.type
_entity_poly.pdbx_seq_one_letter_code
_entity_poly.pdbx_strand_id
1 'polypeptide(L)'
;MITEQIFKRGSDGKIRSWQVEVNGADYRVIAGIHGGKMVESKWKTAKPKNVGKANATTPEQQAALEASAEEAKKLKREYRRTIPELEFVPNGPMLAETWDDFKKDVPYADGVWSQPKLDGIRAMMTRKWGATSREYQPHFNCGHLMAALEPLFSAHDGIEFDGELYNHDFKADFNGLGSIIRKQKATPEQAARAVELIQYHIYDLPSPAPFAERTEKLKELLAKIGHPQLIYVPTTKVGNLEELDAAEVEAVELGYEGQMVRFNEPYQYDSRPWSLMKRKRFVTEEFPILRVEEGEGNWSGVAKRVVLQMPDGQECGSGMRGSQEFAAELLAQCRAGKTPKEGTVRHFGFTPDGMLRFPVVTDFHQDGRVD
;
A
#
# COMPACT_ATOMS: atom_id res chain seq x y z
N MET A 1 -33.51 -6.37 -3.41
CA MET A 1 -32.90 -6.89 -2.17
C MET A 1 -32.00 -5.81 -1.61
N ILE A 2 -31.97 -5.62 -0.29
CA ILE A 2 -30.97 -4.76 0.36
C ILE A 2 -30.26 -5.58 1.42
N THR A 3 -28.93 -5.47 1.50
CA THR A 3 -28.16 -6.15 2.54
C THR A 3 -28.40 -5.49 3.89
N GLU A 4 -28.09 -6.20 4.97
CA GLU A 4 -28.04 -5.60 6.30
C GLU A 4 -26.99 -4.48 6.34
N GLN A 5 -27.18 -3.54 7.27
CA GLN A 5 -26.18 -2.52 7.53
C GLN A 5 -24.99 -3.12 8.26
N ILE A 6 -23.81 -2.74 7.80
CA ILE A 6 -22.57 -2.91 8.54
C ILE A 6 -22.04 -1.54 8.95
N PHE A 7 -21.32 -1.50 10.07
CA PHE A 7 -20.91 -0.28 10.74
C PHE A 7 -19.40 -0.16 10.78
N LYS A 8 -18.89 1.08 10.82
CA LYS A 8 -17.51 1.37 11.21
C LYS A 8 -17.42 2.64 12.04
N ARG A 9 -16.32 2.80 12.78
CA ARG A 9 -15.95 4.08 13.39
C ARG A 9 -15.22 4.93 12.35
N GLY A 10 -15.68 6.16 12.13
CA GLY A 10 -14.96 7.15 11.33
C GLY A 10 -13.78 7.74 12.09
N SER A 11 -12.82 8.33 11.37
CA SER A 11 -11.70 9.07 11.97
C SER A 11 -12.17 10.28 12.79
N ASP A 12 -13.37 10.80 12.50
CA ASP A 12 -14.07 11.85 13.24
C ASP A 12 -14.84 11.31 14.47
N GLY A 13 -14.64 10.04 14.84
CA GLY A 13 -15.31 9.38 15.96
C GLY A 13 -16.76 8.96 15.70
N LYS A 14 -17.39 9.48 14.64
CA LYS A 14 -18.79 9.19 14.28
C LYS A 14 -18.95 7.78 13.72
N ILE A 15 -20.06 7.13 14.03
CA ILE A 15 -20.41 5.84 13.44
C ILE A 15 -20.90 6.04 12.01
N ARG A 16 -20.40 5.22 11.09
CA ARG A 16 -20.80 5.21 9.68
C ARG A 16 -21.45 3.88 9.34
N SER A 17 -22.50 3.91 8.54
CA SER A 17 -23.17 2.71 8.03
C SER A 17 -22.91 2.53 6.54
N TRP A 18 -22.96 1.28 6.11
CA TRP A 18 -22.78 0.86 4.72
C TRP A 18 -23.67 -0.35 4.44
N GLN A 19 -24.28 -0.41 3.27
CA GLN A 19 -25.07 -1.54 2.77
C GLN A 19 -25.06 -1.54 1.24
N VAL A 20 -25.48 -2.65 0.62
CA VAL A 20 -25.66 -2.77 -0.83
C VAL A 20 -27.13 -2.98 -1.15
N GLU A 21 -27.62 -2.26 -2.15
CA GLU A 21 -28.93 -2.50 -2.75
C GLU A 21 -28.74 -3.20 -4.09
N VAL A 22 -29.56 -4.23 -4.34
CA VAL A 22 -29.59 -5.03 -5.56
C VAL A 22 -30.98 -4.99 -6.16
N ASN A 23 -31.08 -4.65 -7.43
CA ASN A 23 -32.31 -4.61 -8.21
C ASN A 23 -32.08 -5.30 -9.57
N GLY A 24 -32.56 -6.54 -9.71
CA GLY A 24 -32.30 -7.35 -10.89
C GLY A 24 -30.80 -7.57 -11.12
N ALA A 25 -30.31 -7.20 -12.30
CA ALA A 25 -28.89 -7.26 -12.66
C ALA A 25 -28.07 -6.08 -12.10
N ASP A 26 -28.71 -5.07 -11.50
CA ASP A 26 -28.05 -3.87 -11.04
C ASP A 26 -27.82 -3.91 -9.52
N TYR A 27 -26.71 -3.34 -9.07
CA TYR A 27 -26.42 -3.13 -7.66
C TYR A 27 -25.77 -1.77 -7.40
N ARG A 28 -25.96 -1.21 -6.20
CA ARG A 28 -25.35 0.05 -5.77
C ARG A 28 -25.04 0.04 -4.28
N VAL A 29 -24.09 0.88 -3.88
CA VAL A 29 -23.69 1.06 -2.49
C VAL A 29 -24.47 2.22 -1.88
N ILE A 30 -24.92 2.05 -0.65
CA ILE A 30 -25.51 3.10 0.17
C ILE A 30 -24.66 3.24 1.42
N ALA A 31 -24.05 4.42 1.63
CA ALA A 31 -23.13 4.65 2.74
C ALA A 31 -23.24 6.08 3.29
N GLY A 32 -22.98 6.26 4.58
CA GLY A 32 -23.09 7.57 5.21
C GLY A 32 -22.82 7.54 6.71
N ILE A 33 -23.13 8.65 7.38
CA ILE A 33 -23.14 8.71 8.85
C ILE A 33 -24.37 7.94 9.31
N HIS A 34 -24.19 7.02 10.26
CA HIS A 34 -25.30 6.22 10.78
C HIS A 34 -26.33 7.13 11.46
N GLY A 35 -27.60 6.99 11.10
CA GLY A 35 -28.69 7.88 11.54
C GLY A 35 -28.67 9.28 10.90
N GLY A 36 -27.74 9.55 9.99
CA GLY A 36 -27.58 10.82 9.28
C GLY A 36 -27.82 10.70 7.78
N LYS A 37 -27.20 11.61 7.01
CA LYS A 37 -27.29 11.62 5.55
C LYS A 37 -26.58 10.41 4.95
N MET A 38 -27.32 9.62 4.19
CA MET A 38 -26.81 8.53 3.36
C MET A 38 -26.58 9.02 1.93
N VAL A 39 -25.58 8.45 1.27
CA VAL A 39 -25.25 8.70 -0.13
C VAL A 39 -25.33 7.40 -0.89
N GLU A 40 -26.03 7.44 -2.02
CA GLU A 40 -26.19 6.31 -2.92
C GLU A 40 -25.19 6.46 -4.07
N SER A 41 -24.45 5.38 -4.39
CA SER A 41 -23.64 5.34 -5.60
C SER A 41 -24.54 5.21 -6.83
N LYS A 42 -23.96 5.49 -8.01
CA LYS A 42 -24.57 5.08 -9.28
C LYS A 42 -24.76 3.55 -9.29
N TRP A 43 -25.79 3.11 -10.00
CA TRP A 43 -26.03 1.69 -10.29
C TRP A 43 -24.89 1.10 -11.12
N LYS A 44 -24.53 -0.14 -10.81
CA LYS A 44 -23.60 -0.97 -11.58
C LYS A 44 -24.35 -2.20 -12.05
N THR A 45 -24.30 -2.47 -13.35
CA THR A 45 -24.90 -3.68 -13.94
C THR A 45 -23.92 -4.83 -13.93
N ALA A 46 -24.30 -5.93 -13.30
CA ALA A 46 -23.52 -7.16 -13.27
C ALA A 46 -23.63 -7.90 -14.62
N LYS A 47 -22.51 -8.43 -15.09
CA LYS A 47 -22.43 -9.23 -16.31
C LYS A 47 -22.42 -10.72 -15.95
N PRO A 48 -23.01 -11.61 -16.76
CA PRO A 48 -22.96 -13.04 -16.49
C PRO A 48 -21.50 -13.54 -16.50
N LYS A 49 -21.18 -14.51 -15.65
CA LYS A 49 -19.85 -15.15 -15.59
C LYS A 49 -19.93 -16.63 -15.93
N ASN A 50 -18.83 -17.18 -16.44
CA ASN A 50 -18.67 -18.61 -16.78
C ASN A 50 -19.76 -19.15 -17.73
N VAL A 51 -20.27 -18.32 -18.65
CA VAL A 51 -21.29 -18.73 -19.62
C VAL A 51 -20.84 -19.99 -20.36
N GLY A 52 -21.71 -21.01 -20.38
CA GLY A 52 -21.42 -22.31 -21.01
C GLY A 52 -20.69 -23.33 -20.12
N LYS A 53 -20.37 -23.00 -18.86
CA LYS A 53 -19.83 -23.95 -17.87
C LYS A 53 -20.90 -24.29 -16.82
N ALA A 54 -20.70 -25.38 -16.07
CA ALA A 54 -21.62 -25.81 -15.01
C ALA A 54 -21.82 -24.78 -13.90
N ASN A 55 -20.87 -23.85 -13.72
CA ASN A 55 -20.91 -22.75 -12.75
C ASN A 55 -21.25 -21.39 -13.40
N ALA A 56 -21.99 -21.39 -14.51
CA ALA A 56 -22.48 -20.17 -15.14
C ALA A 56 -23.43 -19.40 -14.22
N THR A 57 -23.33 -18.08 -14.20
CA THR A 57 -24.22 -17.19 -13.44
C THR A 57 -25.01 -16.28 -14.38
N THR A 58 -26.29 -16.06 -14.08
CA THR A 58 -27.08 -15.00 -14.73
C THR A 58 -26.63 -13.62 -14.23
N PRO A 59 -26.96 -12.53 -14.94
CA PRO A 59 -26.70 -11.17 -14.46
C PRO A 59 -27.23 -10.90 -13.04
N GLU A 60 -28.43 -11.37 -12.71
CA GLU A 60 -29.08 -11.18 -11.41
C GLU A 60 -28.36 -11.97 -10.30
N GLN A 61 -28.00 -13.22 -10.60
CA GLN A 61 -27.19 -14.03 -9.69
C GLN A 61 -25.82 -13.38 -9.46
N GLN A 62 -25.20 -12.84 -10.51
CA GLN A 62 -23.93 -12.16 -10.41
C GLN A 62 -24.06 -10.87 -9.58
N ALA A 63 -25.14 -10.10 -9.72
CA ALA A 63 -25.37 -8.90 -8.92
C ALA A 63 -25.44 -9.20 -7.42
N ALA A 64 -26.14 -10.27 -7.04
CA ALA A 64 -26.18 -10.75 -5.66
C ALA A 64 -24.79 -11.19 -5.16
N LEU A 65 -24.02 -11.91 -5.98
CA LEU A 65 -22.66 -12.33 -5.65
C LEU A 65 -21.69 -11.15 -5.49
N GLU A 66 -21.76 -10.15 -6.35
CA GLU A 66 -20.94 -8.93 -6.23
C GLU A 66 -21.32 -8.16 -4.95
N ALA A 67 -22.61 -8.05 -4.62
CA ALA A 67 -23.07 -7.42 -3.38
C ALA A 67 -22.52 -8.13 -2.13
N SER A 68 -22.65 -9.46 -2.06
CA SER A 68 -22.09 -10.25 -0.95
C SER A 68 -20.56 -10.16 -0.90
N ALA A 69 -19.88 -10.12 -2.05
CA ALA A 69 -18.42 -9.98 -2.10
C ALA A 69 -17.95 -8.60 -1.60
N GLU A 70 -18.65 -7.52 -1.95
CA GLU A 70 -18.36 -6.18 -1.45
C GLU A 70 -18.57 -6.09 0.08
N GLU A 71 -19.68 -6.64 0.60
CA GLU A 71 -19.91 -6.73 2.05
C GLU A 71 -18.80 -7.51 2.75
N ALA A 72 -18.44 -8.70 2.23
CA ALA A 72 -17.39 -9.53 2.79
C ALA A 72 -16.02 -8.83 2.79
N LYS A 73 -15.69 -8.04 1.76
CA LYS A 73 -14.45 -7.22 1.73
C LYS A 73 -14.45 -6.16 2.83
N LYS A 74 -15.60 -5.52 3.11
CA LYS A 74 -15.72 -4.52 4.17
C LYS A 74 -15.60 -5.16 5.55
N LEU A 75 -16.31 -6.27 5.79
CA LEU A 75 -16.29 -7.01 7.06
C LEU A 75 -14.93 -7.58 7.40
N LYS A 76 -14.13 -7.96 6.40
CA LYS A 76 -12.73 -8.34 6.64
C LYS A 76 -11.93 -7.20 7.27
N ARG A 77 -12.21 -5.94 6.89
CA ARG A 77 -11.44 -4.76 7.29
C ARG A 77 -12.04 -4.08 8.52
N GLU A 78 -12.34 -2.79 8.42
CA GLU A 78 -12.76 -1.94 9.55
C GLU A 78 -14.26 -2.02 9.89
N TYR A 79 -15.06 -2.77 9.11
CA TYR A 79 -16.51 -2.84 9.33
C TYR A 79 -16.92 -4.06 10.16
N ARG A 80 -18.02 -3.93 10.89
CA ARG A 80 -18.64 -5.00 11.70
C ARG A 80 -20.17 -5.04 11.53
N ARG A 81 -20.80 -6.15 11.89
CA ARG A 81 -22.26 -6.32 11.73
C ARG A 81 -23.03 -5.53 12.77
N THR A 82 -22.44 -5.31 13.94
CA THR A 82 -23.07 -4.53 15.01
C THR A 82 -22.16 -3.40 15.51
N ILE A 83 -22.77 -2.36 16.09
CA ILE A 83 -22.02 -1.23 16.68
C ILE A 83 -21.14 -1.68 17.86
N PRO A 84 -21.59 -2.55 18.78
CA PRO A 84 -20.73 -3.07 19.86
C PRO A 84 -19.48 -3.77 19.33
N GLU A 85 -19.60 -4.54 18.24
CA GLU A 85 -18.47 -5.26 17.65
C GLU A 85 -17.31 -4.36 17.19
N LEU A 86 -17.54 -3.05 17.06
CA LEU A 86 -16.51 -2.08 16.69
C LEU A 86 -15.39 -1.97 17.73
N GLU A 87 -15.61 -2.39 18.97
CA GLU A 87 -14.53 -2.48 19.98
C GLU A 87 -13.50 -3.59 19.66
N PHE A 88 -13.87 -4.51 18.76
CA PHE A 88 -13.03 -5.60 18.27
C PHE A 88 -12.39 -5.30 16.90
N VAL A 89 -12.14 -4.03 16.62
CA VAL A 89 -11.39 -3.55 15.47
C VAL A 89 -10.08 -2.94 15.99
N PRO A 90 -8.90 -3.41 15.57
CA PRO A 90 -7.65 -2.73 15.92
C PRO A 90 -7.62 -1.33 15.31
N ASN A 91 -6.87 -0.42 15.93
CA ASN A 91 -6.56 0.85 15.30
C ASN A 91 -5.70 0.60 14.07
N GLY A 92 -6.00 1.27 12.95
CA GLY A 92 -5.19 1.15 11.76
C GLY A 92 -4.13 2.24 11.70
N PRO A 93 -3.07 2.01 10.91
CA PRO A 93 -1.93 2.90 10.89
C PRO A 93 -2.21 4.29 10.29
N MET A 94 -1.45 5.28 10.70
CA MET A 94 -1.31 6.58 10.04
C MET A 94 -0.72 6.41 8.64
N LEU A 95 -1.36 6.97 7.62
CA LEU A 95 -0.96 6.88 6.22
C LEU A 95 -0.26 8.16 5.77
N ALA A 96 0.55 8.05 4.70
CA ALA A 96 1.35 9.17 4.21
C ALA A 96 0.76 9.84 2.97
N GLU A 97 0.77 11.16 2.90
CA GLU A 97 0.53 11.91 1.66
C GLU A 97 1.73 11.82 0.71
N THR A 98 1.55 12.25 -0.55
CA THR A 98 2.66 12.34 -1.52
C THR A 98 3.31 13.71 -1.44
N TRP A 99 4.64 13.76 -1.37
CA TRP A 99 5.41 15.01 -1.22
C TRP A 99 5.09 16.08 -2.28
N ASP A 100 4.95 15.68 -3.56
CA ASP A 100 4.78 16.61 -4.67
C ASP A 100 3.55 17.52 -4.55
N ASP A 101 2.53 17.05 -3.83
CA ASP A 101 1.28 17.77 -3.62
C ASP A 101 1.44 18.90 -2.56
N PHE A 102 2.50 18.87 -1.73
CA PHE A 102 2.61 19.70 -0.51
C PHE A 102 3.97 20.39 -0.30
N LYS A 103 4.89 20.32 -1.26
CA LYS A 103 6.27 20.84 -1.14
C LYS A 103 6.44 22.33 -0.81
N LYS A 104 5.37 23.13 -0.75
CA LYS A 104 5.42 24.58 -0.57
C LYS A 104 5.27 25.04 0.89
N ASP A 105 4.78 24.17 1.78
CA ASP A 105 4.38 24.55 3.15
C ASP A 105 5.04 23.64 4.22
N VAL A 106 6.37 23.54 4.19
CA VAL A 106 7.12 22.66 5.09
C VAL A 106 7.58 23.44 6.34
N PRO A 107 7.13 23.08 7.56
CA PRO A 107 7.38 23.84 8.78
C PRO A 107 8.73 23.49 9.41
N TYR A 108 9.85 23.78 8.73
CA TYR A 108 11.19 23.46 9.24
C TYR A 108 11.47 24.03 10.64
N ALA A 109 10.91 25.21 10.95
CA ALA A 109 11.03 25.84 12.26
C ALA A 109 10.41 25.01 13.40
N ASP A 110 9.32 24.29 13.13
CA ASP A 110 8.61 23.47 14.12
C ASP A 110 9.21 22.05 14.25
N GLY A 111 10.14 21.72 13.35
CA GLY A 111 10.84 20.45 13.30
C GLY A 111 10.31 19.54 12.19
N VAL A 112 11.24 19.08 11.36
CA VAL A 112 11.00 18.10 10.29
C VAL A 112 12.02 16.99 10.44
N TRP A 113 11.58 15.75 10.22
CA TRP A 113 12.43 14.57 10.27
C TRP A 113 12.34 13.75 8.99
N SER A 114 13.47 13.20 8.60
CA SER A 114 13.63 12.25 7.51
C SER A 114 13.85 10.84 8.08
N GLN A 115 13.17 9.87 7.48
CA GLN A 115 13.43 8.44 7.65
C GLN A 115 13.56 7.78 6.27
N PRO A 116 14.35 6.71 6.11
CA PRO A 116 14.34 5.94 4.88
C PRO A 116 12.96 5.30 4.68
N LYS A 117 12.48 5.31 3.44
CA LYS A 117 11.27 4.60 3.08
C LYS A 117 11.59 3.14 2.78
N LEU A 118 11.10 2.25 3.64
CA LEU A 118 11.24 0.81 3.46
C LEU A 118 10.24 0.29 2.41
N ASP A 119 10.64 -0.77 1.70
CA ASP A 119 9.79 -1.56 0.81
C ASP A 119 9.60 -2.95 1.40
N GLY A 120 8.67 -3.05 2.36
CA GLY A 120 8.38 -4.27 3.10
C GLY A 120 6.88 -4.50 3.26
N ILE A 121 6.50 -5.11 4.39
CA ILE A 121 5.09 -5.27 4.76
C ILE A 121 4.82 -4.59 6.09
N ARG A 122 4.05 -3.51 6.05
CA ARG A 122 3.61 -2.79 7.25
C ARG A 122 2.97 -3.71 8.29
N ALA A 123 3.37 -3.54 9.54
CA ALA A 123 2.80 -4.18 10.70
C ALA A 123 2.57 -3.16 11.83
N MET A 124 1.37 -3.21 12.41
CA MET A 124 1.07 -2.63 13.72
C MET A 124 1.14 -3.76 14.74
N MET A 125 1.97 -3.61 15.78
CA MET A 125 2.12 -4.61 16.83
C MET A 125 1.64 -4.07 18.18
N THR A 126 0.67 -4.76 18.76
CA THR A 126 0.12 -4.44 20.09
C THR A 126 -0.06 -5.73 20.89
N ARG A 127 -0.07 -5.62 22.22
CA ARG A 127 -0.35 -6.78 23.08
C ARG A 127 -1.72 -7.40 22.82
N LYS A 128 -2.74 -6.56 22.60
CA LYS A 128 -4.14 -6.99 22.42
C LYS A 128 -4.36 -7.68 21.07
N TRP A 129 -3.76 -7.17 20.00
CA TRP A 129 -4.08 -7.58 18.62
C TRP A 129 -2.99 -8.41 17.94
N GLY A 130 -1.81 -8.54 18.56
CA GLY A 130 -0.66 -9.11 17.90
C GLY A 130 -0.17 -8.22 16.76
N ALA A 131 0.40 -8.85 15.73
CA ALA A 131 0.82 -8.18 14.51
C ALA A 131 -0.33 -8.10 13.50
N THR A 132 -0.66 -6.88 13.07
CA THR A 132 -1.76 -6.62 12.12
C THR A 132 -1.29 -5.77 10.95
N SER A 133 -1.91 -5.95 9.78
CA SER A 133 -1.61 -5.21 8.57
C SER A 133 -2.33 -3.85 8.53
N ARG A 134 -2.00 -3.04 7.52
CA ARG A 134 -2.76 -1.82 7.18
C ARG A 134 -4.26 -2.04 6.99
N GLU A 135 -4.68 -3.26 6.63
CA GLU A 135 -6.08 -3.63 6.42
C GLU A 135 -6.65 -4.43 7.61
N TYR A 136 -6.07 -4.25 8.80
CA TYR A 136 -6.52 -4.86 10.06
C TYR A 136 -6.44 -6.40 10.05
N GLN A 137 -5.73 -6.99 9.08
CA GLN A 137 -5.59 -8.43 8.97
C GLN A 137 -4.41 -8.92 9.81
N PRO A 138 -4.54 -10.07 10.50
CA PRO A 138 -3.44 -10.63 11.27
C PRO A 138 -2.28 -11.07 10.35
N HIS A 139 -1.06 -10.85 10.85
CA HIS A 139 0.16 -11.49 10.38
C HIS A 139 0.46 -12.69 11.29
N PHE A 140 0.37 -13.90 10.77
CA PHE A 140 0.35 -15.12 11.60
C PHE A 140 1.75 -15.62 11.98
N ASN A 141 2.79 -15.28 11.21
CA ASN A 141 4.15 -15.82 11.36
C ASN A 141 5.13 -14.75 11.86
N CYS A 142 4.73 -14.03 12.91
CA CYS A 142 5.53 -12.98 13.55
C CYS A 142 5.73 -13.22 15.06
N GLY A 143 5.55 -14.46 15.53
CA GLY A 143 5.54 -14.81 16.95
C GLY A 143 6.87 -14.53 17.67
N HIS A 144 8.01 -14.69 16.99
CA HIS A 144 9.33 -14.36 17.54
C HIS A 144 9.48 -12.86 17.83
N LEU A 145 8.94 -12.00 16.96
CA LEU A 145 8.95 -10.54 17.13
C LEU A 145 8.01 -10.12 18.27
N MET A 146 6.84 -10.74 18.37
CA MET A 146 5.92 -10.52 19.49
C MET A 146 6.55 -10.93 20.83
N ALA A 147 7.24 -12.08 20.88
CA ALA A 147 7.95 -12.52 22.07
C ALA A 147 9.09 -11.56 22.46
N ALA A 148 9.82 -11.02 21.47
CA ALA A 148 10.85 -10.01 21.70
C ALA A 148 10.29 -8.69 22.27
N LEU A 149 9.05 -8.32 21.92
CA LEU A 149 8.37 -7.12 22.42
C LEU A 149 7.64 -7.33 23.76
N GLU A 150 7.43 -8.58 24.20
CA GLU A 150 6.66 -8.89 25.42
C GLU A 150 7.14 -8.16 26.68
N PRO A 151 8.45 -7.97 26.93
CA PRO A 151 8.91 -7.18 28.07
C PRO A 151 8.39 -5.74 28.06
N LEU A 152 8.27 -5.11 26.88
CA LEU A 152 7.73 -3.76 26.76
C LEU A 152 6.20 -3.74 26.92
N PHE A 153 5.50 -4.72 26.36
CA PHE A 153 4.05 -4.86 26.54
C PHE A 153 3.67 -5.08 28.01
N SER A 154 4.53 -5.74 28.78
CA SER A 154 4.32 -5.94 30.22
C SER A 154 4.67 -4.71 31.04
N ALA A 155 5.67 -3.92 30.63
CA ALA A 155 6.11 -2.72 31.35
C ALA A 155 5.27 -1.46 31.03
N HIS A 156 4.62 -1.42 29.87
CA HIS A 156 3.89 -0.25 29.38
C HIS A 156 2.51 -0.66 28.87
N ASP A 157 1.48 -0.33 29.65
CA ASP A 157 0.10 -0.60 29.23
C ASP A 157 -0.28 0.25 28.01
N GLY A 158 -1.00 -0.36 27.08
CA GLY A 158 -1.44 0.29 25.84
C GLY A 158 -0.33 0.69 24.86
N ILE A 159 0.92 0.26 25.05
CA ILE A 159 1.99 0.55 24.09
C ILE A 159 1.74 -0.12 22.73
N GLU A 160 1.89 0.66 21.67
CA GLU A 160 1.74 0.22 20.28
C GLU A 160 3.04 0.51 19.51
N PHE A 161 3.39 -0.36 18.57
CA PHE A 161 4.54 -0.16 17.68
C PHE A 161 4.06 -0.15 16.23
N ASP A 162 4.52 0.81 15.46
CA ASP A 162 4.25 0.92 14.02
C ASP A 162 5.55 0.81 13.25
N GLY A 163 5.61 -0.16 12.35
CA GLY A 163 6.83 -0.48 11.62
C GLY A 163 6.56 -1.28 10.36
N GLU A 164 7.66 -1.71 9.74
CA GLU A 164 7.68 -2.53 8.55
C GLU A 164 8.33 -3.87 8.87
N LEU A 165 7.66 -4.97 8.52
CA LEU A 165 8.33 -6.26 8.38
C LEU A 165 9.22 -6.15 7.14
N TYR A 166 10.52 -6.28 7.35
CA TYR A 166 11.52 -5.98 6.34
C TYR A 166 12.82 -6.73 6.66
N ASN A 167 13.67 -6.93 5.66
CA ASN A 167 15.04 -7.34 5.86
C ASN A 167 15.89 -6.72 4.76
N HIS A 168 16.81 -5.84 5.14
CA HIS A 168 17.56 -5.03 4.18
C HIS A 168 18.49 -5.89 3.31
N ASP A 169 19.19 -6.83 3.95
CA ASP A 169 20.16 -7.71 3.29
C ASP A 169 19.48 -8.71 2.35
N PHE A 170 18.23 -9.06 2.63
CA PHE A 170 17.43 -10.04 1.88
C PHE A 170 16.25 -9.41 1.14
N LYS A 171 16.35 -8.13 0.77
CA LYS A 171 15.26 -7.38 0.11
C LYS A 171 14.75 -8.03 -1.19
N ALA A 172 15.63 -8.71 -1.95
CA ALA A 172 15.26 -9.42 -3.17
C ALA A 172 14.40 -10.68 -2.88
N ASP A 173 14.71 -11.40 -1.80
CA ASP A 173 13.99 -12.61 -1.36
C ASP A 173 12.72 -12.29 -0.55
N PHE A 174 12.57 -11.05 -0.10
CA PHE A 174 11.46 -10.62 0.74
C PHE A 174 10.09 -10.72 0.03
N ASN A 175 10.05 -10.61 -1.30
CA ASN A 175 8.84 -10.80 -2.09
C ASN A 175 8.19 -12.17 -1.88
N GLY A 176 8.99 -13.22 -1.61
CA GLY A 176 8.49 -14.57 -1.28
C GLY A 176 7.93 -14.68 0.15
N LEU A 177 8.51 -13.93 1.10
CA LEU A 177 8.16 -13.96 2.53
C LEU A 177 6.78 -13.38 2.82
N GLY A 178 6.29 -12.45 1.99
CA GLY A 178 4.96 -11.87 2.19
C GLY A 178 3.82 -12.89 2.20
N SER A 179 3.95 -13.96 1.41
CA SER A 179 2.99 -15.06 1.41
C SER A 179 3.03 -15.87 2.72
N ILE A 180 4.22 -16.05 3.29
CA ILE A 180 4.43 -16.78 4.55
C ILE A 180 3.87 -15.96 5.71
N ILE A 181 4.19 -14.67 5.80
CA ILE A 181 3.71 -13.76 6.86
C ILE A 181 2.19 -13.86 7.07
N ARG A 182 1.43 -13.88 5.97
CA ARG A 182 -0.05 -13.90 5.98
C ARG A 182 -0.66 -15.31 6.07
N LYS A 183 0.13 -16.37 6.01
CA LYS A 183 -0.39 -17.75 5.97
C LYS A 183 -0.75 -18.24 7.36
N GLN A 184 -2.04 -18.48 7.61
CA GLN A 184 -2.55 -18.96 8.90
C GLN A 184 -2.02 -20.35 9.29
N LYS A 185 -1.77 -21.23 8.32
CA LYS A 185 -1.25 -22.58 8.53
C LYS A 185 0.05 -22.77 7.75
N ALA A 186 1.11 -22.11 8.20
CA ALA A 186 2.46 -22.32 7.67
C ALA A 186 3.00 -23.69 8.11
N THR A 187 3.82 -24.33 7.28
CA THR A 187 4.56 -25.53 7.70
C THR A 187 5.66 -25.14 8.70
N PRO A 188 6.19 -26.08 9.50
CA PRO A 188 7.29 -25.80 10.43
C PRO A 188 8.50 -25.15 9.74
N GLU A 189 8.83 -25.56 8.52
CA GLU A 189 9.95 -25.02 7.74
C GLU A 189 9.68 -23.59 7.29
N GLN A 190 8.44 -23.29 6.89
CA GLN A 190 8.02 -21.93 6.55
C GLN A 190 8.06 -21.01 7.77
N ALA A 191 7.64 -21.50 8.94
CA ALA A 191 7.70 -20.76 10.19
C ALA A 191 9.16 -20.52 10.62
N ALA A 192 10.03 -21.53 10.53
CA ALA A 192 11.46 -21.39 10.83
C ALA A 192 12.13 -20.35 9.91
N ARG A 193 11.84 -20.38 8.61
CA ARG A 193 12.33 -19.39 7.65
C ARG A 193 11.83 -17.97 7.97
N ALA A 194 10.59 -17.83 8.44
CA ALA A 194 10.06 -16.55 8.91
C ALA A 194 10.82 -16.02 10.13
N VAL A 195 11.15 -16.89 11.08
CA VAL A 195 11.96 -16.55 12.26
C VAL A 195 13.36 -16.11 11.86
N GLU A 196 13.98 -16.77 10.89
CA GLU A 196 15.34 -16.44 10.44
C GLU A 196 15.40 -15.10 9.70
N LEU A 197 14.47 -14.88 8.76
CA LEU A 197 14.59 -13.80 7.78
C LEU A 197 13.81 -12.53 8.12
N ILE A 198 12.78 -12.58 8.96
CA ILE A 198 11.92 -11.41 9.18
C ILE A 198 12.44 -10.59 10.36
N GLN A 199 12.80 -9.33 10.09
CA GLN A 199 13.02 -8.30 11.09
C GLN A 199 11.81 -7.37 11.15
N TYR A 200 11.65 -6.69 12.28
CA TYR A 200 10.67 -5.62 12.46
C TYR A 200 11.39 -4.29 12.56
N HIS A 201 11.28 -3.48 11.52
CA HIS A 201 11.86 -2.15 11.42
C HIS A 201 10.84 -1.12 11.89
N ILE A 202 11.00 -0.63 13.11
CA ILE A 202 10.03 0.20 13.82
C ILE A 202 10.40 1.67 13.63
N TYR A 203 9.45 2.45 13.11
CA TYR A 203 9.67 3.85 12.76
C TYR A 203 8.79 4.84 13.54
N ASP A 204 7.80 4.36 14.31
CA ASP A 204 6.96 5.22 15.16
C ASP A 204 6.44 4.46 16.39
N LEU A 205 6.04 5.23 17.40
CA LEU A 205 5.45 4.76 18.66
C LEU A 205 4.11 5.48 18.87
N PRO A 206 3.02 5.02 18.22
CA PRO A 206 1.73 5.71 18.19
C PRO A 206 1.26 6.23 19.56
N SER A 207 1.06 7.54 19.66
CA SER A 207 0.54 8.22 20.85
C SER A 207 0.14 9.67 20.55
N PRO A 208 -0.55 10.36 21.49
CA PRO A 208 -0.87 11.78 21.36
C PRO A 208 0.34 12.72 21.43
N ALA A 209 1.54 12.22 21.77
CA ALA A 209 2.75 13.03 21.87
C ALA A 209 3.26 13.48 20.48
N PRO A 210 3.95 14.63 20.38
CA PRO A 210 4.61 15.06 19.14
C PRO A 210 5.64 14.05 18.63
N PHE A 211 5.90 14.03 17.32
CA PHE A 211 6.78 13.02 16.71
C PHE A 211 8.19 12.99 17.32
N ALA A 212 8.76 14.14 17.69
CA ALA A 212 10.05 14.22 18.36
C ALA A 212 10.11 13.38 19.65
N GLU A 213 9.07 13.46 20.49
CA GLU A 213 9.00 12.69 21.73
C GLU A 213 8.80 11.20 21.47
N ARG A 214 7.95 10.86 20.48
CA ARG A 214 7.68 9.46 20.11
C ARG A 214 8.93 8.77 19.59
N THR A 215 9.71 9.45 18.74
CA THR A 215 10.92 8.87 18.14
C THR A 215 12.05 8.69 19.15
N GLU A 216 12.28 9.67 20.04
CA GLU A 216 13.27 9.52 21.12
C GLU A 216 12.85 8.41 22.09
N LYS A 217 11.57 8.35 22.46
CA LYS A 217 11.07 7.29 23.33
C LYS A 217 11.23 5.91 22.70
N LEU A 218 10.91 5.78 21.42
CA LEU A 218 11.08 4.53 20.68
C LEU A 218 12.54 4.09 20.70
N LYS A 219 13.46 5.00 20.40
CA LYS A 219 14.90 4.74 20.39
C LYS A 219 15.40 4.24 21.75
N GLU A 220 14.99 4.89 22.84
CA GLU A 220 15.30 4.44 24.21
C GLU A 220 14.79 3.03 24.51
N LEU A 221 13.54 2.74 24.13
CA LEU A 221 12.89 1.46 24.42
C LEU A 221 13.58 0.32 23.67
N LEU A 222 13.88 0.51 22.39
CA LEU A 222 14.54 -0.52 21.58
C LEU A 222 16.00 -0.74 21.99
N ALA A 223 16.71 0.32 22.37
CA ALA A 223 18.06 0.21 22.92
C ALA A 223 18.09 -0.61 24.22
N LYS A 224 17.06 -0.48 25.07
CA LYS A 224 16.94 -1.27 26.31
C LYS A 224 16.69 -2.76 26.06
N ILE A 225 15.93 -3.12 25.02
CA ILE A 225 15.75 -4.52 24.64
C ILE A 225 17.04 -5.06 24.00
N GLY A 226 17.60 -4.32 23.04
CA GLY A 226 18.79 -4.76 22.29
C GLY A 226 18.56 -6.02 21.43
N HIS A 227 17.33 -6.28 20.97
CA HIS A 227 17.01 -7.48 20.19
C HIS A 227 17.44 -7.30 18.71
N PRO A 228 18.18 -8.25 18.11
CA PRO A 228 18.76 -8.10 16.76
C PRO A 228 17.73 -8.04 15.62
N GLN A 229 16.48 -8.41 15.89
CA GLN A 229 15.39 -8.36 14.89
C GLN A 229 14.38 -7.25 15.14
N LEU A 230 14.59 -6.43 16.18
CA LEU A 230 13.80 -5.22 16.43
C LEU A 230 14.67 -4.02 16.10
N ILE A 231 14.50 -3.49 14.90
CA ILE A 231 15.38 -2.47 14.33
C ILE A 231 14.71 -1.11 14.47
N TYR A 232 15.37 -0.17 15.13
CA TYR A 232 14.98 1.23 15.07
C TYR A 232 15.28 1.79 13.68
N VAL A 233 14.30 2.39 13.01
CA VAL A 233 14.52 3.05 11.72
C VAL A 233 15.28 4.37 11.96
N PRO A 234 16.46 4.57 11.34
CA PRO A 234 17.22 5.80 11.47
C PRO A 234 16.36 7.03 11.16
N THR A 235 16.41 8.02 12.04
CA THR A 235 15.58 9.22 11.96
C THR A 235 16.47 10.44 12.16
N THR A 236 16.48 11.34 11.18
CA THR A 236 17.35 12.52 11.15
C THR A 236 16.49 13.77 11.13
N LYS A 237 16.74 14.71 12.04
CA LYS A 237 16.10 16.04 12.00
C LYS A 237 16.74 16.87 10.88
N VAL A 238 15.93 17.54 10.06
CA VAL A 238 16.37 18.40 8.96
C VAL A 238 15.85 19.82 9.14
N GLY A 239 16.66 20.81 8.78
CA GLY A 239 16.36 22.23 8.99
C GLY A 239 15.96 23.00 7.72
N ASN A 240 16.11 22.39 6.53
CA ASN A 240 15.82 23.03 5.25
C ASN A 240 15.60 21.97 4.14
N LEU A 241 15.30 22.45 2.93
CA LEU A 241 15.05 21.58 1.77
C LEU A 241 16.32 20.88 1.30
N GLU A 242 17.46 21.55 1.36
CA GLU A 242 18.76 21.02 0.95
C GLU A 242 19.16 19.79 1.78
N GLU A 243 19.01 19.87 3.11
CA GLU A 243 19.24 18.75 4.04
C GLU A 243 18.24 17.62 3.81
N LEU A 244 16.97 17.96 3.53
CA LEU A 244 15.95 16.96 3.22
C LEU A 244 16.26 16.23 1.90
N ASP A 245 16.70 16.97 0.87
CA ASP A 245 17.14 16.42 -0.42
C ASP A 245 18.37 15.53 -0.26
N ALA A 246 19.36 15.95 0.54
CA ALA A 246 20.54 15.14 0.82
C ALA A 246 20.19 13.81 1.51
N ALA A 247 19.30 13.85 2.51
CA ALA A 247 18.84 12.64 3.19
C ALA A 247 18.02 11.72 2.28
N GLU A 248 17.34 12.25 1.26
CA GLU A 248 16.68 11.43 0.24
C GLU A 248 17.70 10.69 -0.61
N VAL A 249 18.72 11.40 -1.09
CA VAL A 249 19.80 10.81 -1.92
C VAL A 249 20.49 9.68 -1.15
N GLU A 250 20.88 9.93 0.10
CA GLU A 250 21.51 8.94 0.96
C GLU A 250 20.62 7.68 1.13
N ALA A 251 19.32 7.86 1.38
CA ALA A 251 18.41 6.73 1.53
C ALA A 251 18.32 5.89 0.25
N VAL A 252 18.30 6.53 -0.93
CA VAL A 252 18.27 5.83 -2.22
C VAL A 252 19.59 5.13 -2.51
N GLU A 253 20.74 5.75 -2.21
CA GLU A 253 22.07 5.15 -2.37
C GLU A 253 22.26 3.92 -1.47
N LEU A 254 21.72 3.95 -0.25
CA LEU A 254 21.63 2.80 0.64
C LEU A 254 20.61 1.75 0.16
N GLY A 255 19.91 1.99 -0.94
CA GLY A 255 19.03 1.03 -1.59
C GLY A 255 17.67 0.87 -0.93
N TYR A 256 17.22 1.88 -0.18
CA TYR A 256 15.83 2.03 0.27
C TYR A 256 14.93 2.52 -0.88
N GLU A 257 13.61 2.50 -0.69
CA GLU A 257 12.64 2.90 -1.72
C GLU A 257 12.55 4.42 -1.94
N GLY A 258 13.10 5.21 -1.03
CA GLY A 258 12.99 6.66 -1.00
C GLY A 258 13.02 7.19 0.43
N GLN A 259 12.25 8.23 0.69
CA GLN A 259 12.24 8.95 1.97
C GLN A 259 10.83 9.11 2.53
N MET A 260 10.71 9.06 3.85
CA MET A 260 9.54 9.47 4.61
C MET A 260 9.84 10.79 5.33
N VAL A 261 8.95 11.76 5.20
CA VAL A 261 9.07 13.08 5.83
C VAL A 261 8.02 13.20 6.92
N ARG A 262 8.43 13.62 8.11
CA ARG A 262 7.58 13.69 9.30
C ARG A 262 7.66 15.06 9.95
N PHE A 263 6.51 15.59 10.33
CA PHE A 263 6.41 16.83 11.09
C PHE A 263 6.16 16.54 12.56
N ASN A 264 6.35 17.55 13.41
CA ASN A 264 6.25 17.41 14.86
C ASN A 264 4.80 17.34 15.39
N GLU A 265 3.97 16.49 14.79
CA GLU A 265 2.54 16.38 15.07
C GLU A 265 2.22 15.05 15.77
N PRO A 266 1.11 14.96 16.54
CA PRO A 266 0.61 13.71 17.11
C PRO A 266 0.36 12.61 16.06
N TYR A 267 0.34 11.35 16.50
CA TYR A 267 -0.02 10.23 15.64
C TYR A 267 -1.51 10.26 15.31
N GLN A 268 -1.88 10.06 14.04
CA GLN A 268 -3.27 10.10 13.59
C GLN A 268 -3.67 8.77 12.96
N TYR A 269 -4.39 7.94 13.71
CA TYR A 269 -4.87 6.64 13.24
C TYR A 269 -5.81 6.77 12.04
N ASP A 270 -5.71 5.82 11.12
CA ASP A 270 -6.63 5.66 9.98
C ASP A 270 -6.84 6.90 9.10
N SER A 271 -5.89 7.83 9.14
CA SER A 271 -5.92 9.06 8.37
C SER A 271 -4.70 9.17 7.48
N ARG A 272 -4.70 10.17 6.60
CA ARG A 272 -3.57 10.52 5.73
C ARG A 272 -3.23 11.99 5.96
N PRO A 273 -2.52 12.34 7.05
CA PRO A 273 -2.27 13.73 7.38
C PRO A 273 -1.12 14.27 6.54
N TRP A 274 -1.12 15.59 6.36
CA TRP A 274 0.00 16.33 5.76
C TRP A 274 1.31 16.20 6.57
N SER A 275 1.21 15.87 7.87
CA SER A 275 2.36 15.68 8.77
C SER A 275 3.17 14.40 8.54
N LEU A 276 2.71 13.51 7.66
CA LEU A 276 3.46 12.35 7.20
C LEU A 276 3.41 12.29 5.68
N MET A 277 4.55 12.42 5.03
CA MET A 277 4.66 12.36 3.58
C MET A 277 5.64 11.29 3.14
N LYS A 278 5.38 10.72 1.97
CA LYS A 278 6.33 9.88 1.24
C LYS A 278 6.90 10.69 0.09
N ARG A 279 8.22 10.68 -0.02
CA ARG A 279 8.95 11.24 -1.15
C ARG A 279 9.65 10.08 -1.85
N LYS A 280 9.29 9.90 -3.12
CA LYS A 280 9.91 8.91 -3.99
C LYS A 280 10.29 9.63 -5.26
N ARG A 281 11.58 9.82 -5.54
CA ARG A 281 12.01 10.21 -6.87
C ARG A 281 11.78 9.05 -7.81
N PHE A 282 10.93 9.29 -8.78
CA PHE A 282 10.89 8.45 -9.95
C PHE A 282 11.94 8.98 -10.93
N VAL A 283 12.73 8.08 -11.49
CA VAL A 283 13.57 8.42 -12.64
C VAL A 283 12.67 8.34 -13.87
N THR A 284 12.80 9.34 -14.73
CA THR A 284 12.10 9.37 -16.01
C THR A 284 13.16 9.32 -17.09
N GLU A 285 13.18 8.20 -17.82
CA GLU A 285 14.13 7.93 -18.90
C GLU A 285 13.34 7.47 -20.13
N GLU A 286 13.91 7.70 -21.31
CA GLU A 286 13.32 7.27 -22.57
C GLU A 286 13.79 5.84 -22.90
N PHE A 287 12.86 4.96 -23.26
CA PHE A 287 13.20 3.59 -23.68
C PHE A 287 12.54 3.24 -25.01
N PRO A 288 13.24 2.50 -25.90
CA PRO A 288 12.63 1.98 -27.10
C PRO A 288 11.46 1.05 -26.77
N ILE A 289 10.34 1.22 -27.46
CA ILE A 289 9.18 0.34 -27.36
C ILE A 289 9.29 -0.73 -28.45
N LEU A 290 9.36 -1.99 -28.03
CA LEU A 290 9.38 -3.14 -28.93
C LEU A 290 7.97 -3.51 -29.38
N ARG A 291 7.02 -3.55 -28.44
CA ARG A 291 5.62 -3.89 -28.72
C ARG A 291 4.69 -3.45 -27.60
N VAL A 292 3.41 -3.32 -27.96
CA VAL A 292 2.32 -3.12 -27.02
C VAL A 292 1.46 -4.38 -27.01
N GLU A 293 1.26 -4.95 -25.83
CA GLU A 293 0.53 -6.19 -25.59
C GLU A 293 -0.86 -5.89 -25.04
N GLU A 294 -1.85 -6.59 -25.60
CA GLU A 294 -3.25 -6.53 -25.21
C GLU A 294 -3.48 -7.17 -23.84
N GLY A 295 -4.43 -6.62 -23.07
CA GLY A 295 -4.82 -7.22 -21.80
C GLY A 295 -5.68 -8.48 -21.96
N GLU A 296 -5.63 -9.35 -20.97
CA GLU A 296 -6.49 -10.54 -20.92
C GLU A 296 -7.79 -10.29 -20.15
N GLY A 297 -8.82 -11.09 -20.44
CA GLY A 297 -10.10 -11.07 -19.72
C GLY A 297 -10.84 -9.73 -19.85
N ASN A 298 -11.10 -9.08 -18.71
CA ASN A 298 -11.80 -7.78 -18.66
C ASN A 298 -11.02 -6.63 -19.34
N TRP A 299 -9.76 -6.86 -19.69
CA TRP A 299 -8.89 -5.92 -20.40
C TRP A 299 -8.65 -6.32 -21.86
N SER A 300 -9.38 -7.32 -22.38
CA SER A 300 -9.36 -7.62 -23.82
C SER A 300 -9.90 -6.43 -24.61
N GLY A 301 -9.28 -6.17 -25.75
CA GLY A 301 -9.55 -5.04 -26.62
C GLY A 301 -8.79 -3.77 -26.26
N VAL A 302 -7.96 -3.75 -25.21
CA VAL A 302 -7.17 -2.58 -24.82
C VAL A 302 -5.71 -2.92 -24.52
N ALA A 303 -4.81 -2.00 -24.83
CA ALA A 303 -3.40 -2.11 -24.48
C ALA A 303 -3.23 -2.15 -22.96
N LYS A 304 -2.39 -3.07 -22.47
CA LYS A 304 -2.21 -3.24 -21.02
C LYS A 304 -0.75 -3.33 -20.58
N ARG A 305 0.12 -3.81 -21.45
CA ARG A 305 1.54 -3.98 -21.18
C ARG A 305 2.34 -3.45 -22.36
N VAL A 306 3.39 -2.71 -22.09
CA VAL A 306 4.34 -2.20 -23.08
C VAL A 306 5.65 -2.92 -22.86
N VAL A 307 6.23 -3.48 -23.90
CA VAL A 307 7.52 -4.16 -23.82
C VAL A 307 8.60 -3.19 -24.29
N LEU A 308 9.53 -2.92 -23.41
CA LEU A 308 10.63 -1.98 -23.57
C LEU A 308 11.92 -2.75 -23.87
N GLN A 309 12.81 -2.13 -24.65
CA GLN A 309 14.16 -2.64 -24.85
C GLN A 309 15.12 -2.04 -23.82
N MET A 310 15.80 -2.90 -23.06
CA MET A 310 16.85 -2.50 -22.12
C MET A 310 18.19 -2.28 -22.85
N PRO A 311 19.13 -1.50 -22.27
CA PRO A 311 20.44 -1.25 -22.89
C PRO A 311 21.27 -2.51 -23.18
N ASP A 312 21.07 -3.58 -22.42
CA ASP A 312 21.73 -4.88 -22.59
C ASP A 312 21.01 -5.79 -23.62
N GLY A 313 19.93 -5.30 -24.24
CA GLY A 313 19.13 -6.00 -25.23
C GLY A 313 18.01 -6.87 -24.66
N GLN A 314 17.86 -6.96 -23.34
CA GLN A 314 16.75 -7.70 -22.72
C GLN A 314 15.42 -6.95 -22.86
N GLU A 315 14.32 -7.67 -22.66
CA GLU A 315 12.96 -7.12 -22.71
C GLU A 315 12.41 -6.86 -21.30
N CYS A 316 12.01 -5.62 -21.03
CA CYS A 316 11.36 -5.26 -19.77
C CYS A 316 9.87 -4.93 -20.00
N GLY A 317 8.99 -5.62 -19.27
CA GLY A 317 7.55 -5.36 -19.31
C GLY A 317 7.17 -4.17 -18.42
N SER A 318 6.49 -3.19 -18.99
CA SER A 318 6.00 -1.99 -18.32
C SER A 318 4.49 -1.87 -18.36
N GLY A 319 3.93 -1.29 -17.30
CA GLY A 319 2.57 -0.74 -17.36
C GLY A 319 2.56 0.55 -18.17
N MET A 320 1.37 1.12 -18.38
CA MET A 320 1.22 2.43 -19.02
C MET A 320 0.16 3.27 -18.31
N ARG A 321 0.33 4.58 -18.39
CA ARG A 321 -0.66 5.56 -17.94
C ARG A 321 -1.65 5.84 -19.06
N GLY A 322 -2.93 6.00 -18.71
CA GLY A 322 -3.97 6.35 -19.68
C GLY A 322 -5.35 5.87 -19.26
N SER A 323 -6.39 6.42 -19.89
CA SER A 323 -7.76 5.91 -19.74
C SER A 323 -7.95 4.62 -20.55
N GLN A 324 -9.08 3.93 -20.35
CA GLN A 324 -9.38 2.72 -21.12
C GLN A 324 -9.61 3.04 -22.60
N GLU A 325 -10.17 4.22 -22.91
CA GLU A 325 -10.37 4.72 -24.27
C GLU A 325 -9.03 4.95 -24.97
N PHE A 326 -8.10 5.65 -24.31
CA PHE A 326 -6.73 5.83 -24.82
C PHE A 326 -6.05 4.48 -25.05
N ALA A 327 -6.21 3.53 -24.13
CA ALA A 327 -5.61 2.20 -24.25
C ALA A 327 -6.19 1.38 -25.42
N ALA A 328 -7.49 1.53 -25.70
CA ALA A 328 -8.13 0.93 -26.87
C ALA A 328 -7.58 1.54 -28.16
N GLU A 329 -7.45 2.86 -28.20
CA GLU A 329 -6.94 3.60 -29.35
C GLU A 329 -5.47 3.26 -29.64
N LEU A 330 -4.61 3.26 -28.62
CA LEU A 330 -3.21 2.88 -28.74
C LEU A 330 -3.07 1.46 -29.30
N LEU A 331 -3.88 0.51 -28.82
CA LEU A 331 -3.85 -0.86 -29.33
C LEU A 331 -4.30 -0.91 -30.80
N ALA A 332 -5.33 -0.15 -31.18
CA ALA A 332 -5.78 -0.05 -32.56
C ALA A 332 -4.70 0.56 -33.47
N GLN A 333 -3.99 1.59 -33.01
CA GLN A 333 -2.86 2.19 -33.72
C GLN A 333 -1.72 1.19 -33.92
N CYS A 334 -1.35 0.43 -32.87
CA CYS A 334 -0.32 -0.61 -32.96
C CYS A 334 -0.71 -1.70 -33.96
N ARG A 335 -1.98 -2.15 -33.94
CA ARG A 335 -2.52 -3.12 -34.92
C ARG A 335 -2.52 -2.59 -36.36
N ALA A 336 -2.63 -1.28 -36.53
CA ALA A 336 -2.50 -0.60 -37.83
C ALA A 336 -1.04 -0.35 -38.25
N GLY A 337 -0.06 -0.91 -37.53
CA GLY A 337 1.37 -0.79 -37.83
C GLY A 337 2.00 0.52 -37.35
N LYS A 338 1.32 1.27 -36.48
CA LYS A 338 1.80 2.55 -35.91
C LYS A 338 2.15 2.41 -34.44
N THR A 339 2.98 1.42 -34.12
CA THR A 339 3.51 1.23 -32.77
C THR A 339 4.47 2.38 -32.45
N PRO A 340 4.29 3.11 -31.34
CA PRO A 340 5.25 4.14 -30.92
C PRO A 340 6.65 3.54 -30.79
N LYS A 341 7.68 4.30 -31.18
CA LYS A 341 9.07 3.80 -31.18
C LYS A 341 9.75 3.97 -29.83
N GLU A 342 9.32 4.95 -29.05
CA GLU A 342 9.92 5.30 -27.77
C GLU A 342 8.82 5.69 -26.78
N GLY A 343 9.07 5.44 -25.51
CA GLY A 343 8.19 5.89 -24.43
C GLY A 343 8.99 6.55 -23.34
N THR A 344 8.42 7.60 -22.77
CA THR A 344 8.92 8.20 -21.54
C THR A 344 8.50 7.30 -20.40
N VAL A 345 9.46 6.67 -19.73
CA VAL A 345 9.21 5.65 -18.71
C VAL A 345 9.59 6.19 -17.36
N ARG A 346 8.60 6.20 -16.47
CA ARG A 346 8.79 6.50 -15.06
C ARG A 346 9.07 5.21 -14.29
N HIS A 347 10.22 5.10 -13.63
CA HIS A 347 10.63 3.91 -12.87
C HIS A 347 11.37 4.27 -11.57
N PHE A 348 11.62 3.28 -10.71
CA PHE A 348 12.30 3.43 -9.41
C PHE A 348 13.77 2.97 -9.46
N GLY A 349 14.47 3.24 -10.56
CA GLY A 349 15.79 2.67 -10.84
C GLY A 349 15.73 1.25 -11.42
N PHE A 350 16.85 0.53 -11.33
CA PHE A 350 17.02 -0.81 -11.89
C PHE A 350 17.00 -1.89 -10.79
N THR A 351 16.49 -3.07 -11.10
CA THR A 351 16.59 -4.28 -10.28
C THR A 351 18.01 -4.86 -10.36
N PRO A 352 18.42 -5.79 -9.45
CA PRO A 352 19.76 -6.37 -9.47
C PRO A 352 20.15 -7.09 -10.78
N ASP A 353 19.15 -7.58 -11.53
CA ASP A 353 19.27 -8.18 -12.86
C ASP A 353 19.19 -7.14 -14.01
N GLY A 354 19.21 -5.84 -13.70
CA GLY A 354 19.30 -4.75 -14.68
C GLY A 354 17.98 -4.32 -15.31
N MET A 355 16.83 -4.83 -14.85
CA MET A 355 15.50 -4.47 -15.38
C MET A 355 14.94 -3.22 -14.69
N LEU A 356 14.00 -2.50 -15.31
CA LEU A 356 13.35 -1.37 -14.64
C LEU A 356 12.49 -1.83 -13.47
N ARG A 357 12.59 -1.14 -12.33
CA ARG A 357 11.75 -1.40 -11.16
C ARG A 357 10.45 -0.60 -11.22
N PHE A 358 9.32 -1.32 -11.26
CA PHE A 358 7.96 -0.80 -11.43
C PHE A 358 7.81 0.28 -12.54
N PRO A 359 8.23 -0.02 -13.77
CA PRO A 359 8.14 0.93 -14.87
C PRO A 359 6.68 1.20 -15.24
N VAL A 360 6.41 2.47 -15.52
CA VAL A 360 5.16 2.95 -16.10
C VAL A 360 5.49 3.91 -17.22
N VAL A 361 5.10 3.57 -18.44
CA VAL A 361 5.16 4.48 -19.59
C VAL A 361 4.17 5.61 -19.34
N THR A 362 4.65 6.85 -19.26
CA THR A 362 3.82 8.04 -19.06
C THR A 362 3.43 8.71 -20.35
N ASP A 363 4.30 8.65 -21.36
CA ASP A 363 4.13 9.29 -22.67
C ASP A 363 4.66 8.38 -23.79
N PHE A 364 4.08 8.50 -24.99
CA PHE A 364 4.39 7.68 -26.16
C PHE A 364 4.82 8.56 -27.33
N HIS A 365 5.98 8.27 -27.92
CA HIS A 365 6.55 9.03 -29.03
C HIS A 365 6.56 8.19 -30.30
N GLN A 366 5.83 8.63 -31.33
CA GLN A 366 5.69 7.89 -32.60
C GLN A 366 7.02 7.80 -33.38
N ASP A 367 7.80 8.88 -33.38
CA ASP A 367 9.04 8.99 -34.16
C ASP A 367 10.28 9.27 -33.31
N GLY A 368 10.20 8.99 -32.00
CA GLY A 368 11.19 9.44 -31.01
C GLY A 368 10.91 10.86 -30.53
N ARG A 369 11.50 11.26 -29.41
CA ARG A 369 11.35 12.62 -28.89
C ARG A 369 12.01 13.64 -29.83
N VAL A 370 11.23 14.61 -30.32
CA VAL A 370 11.78 15.80 -30.97
C VAL A 370 12.08 16.79 -29.84
N ASP A 371 13.36 17.08 -29.62
CA ASP A 371 13.84 17.97 -28.55
C ASP A 371 13.19 19.37 -28.55
#